data_AF-A0A2D4QX00-F1
#
_entry.id   AF-A0A2D4QX00-F1
#
_cell.length_a   1.000
_cell.length_b   1.000
_cell.length_c   1.000
_cell.angle_alpha   90.00
_cell.angle_beta   90.00
_cell.angle_gamma   90.00
#
_symmetry.space_group_name_H-M   'P 1'
#
loop_
_entity.id
_entity.type
_entity.pdbx_description
1 polymer ?
#
loop_
_entity_poly.entity_id
_entity_poly.type
_entity_poly.pdbx_seq_one_letter_code
_entity_poly.pdbx_strand_id
1 'polypeptide(L)'
;MSVQKLIDQTFSYSRTSTDLKDLYMSDMKDFIAIDSLLGAKHFESASKLVNEMDTEPREQICMAIAAEYGNDFLVKNFGYEVA
;
A
#
# COMPACT_ATOMS: atom_id res chain seq x y z
N MET A 1 1.62 -5.91 9.57
CA MET A 1 0.90 -4.62 9.71
C MET A 1 -0.26 -4.64 8.73
N SER A 2 -1.43 -4.13 9.07
CA SER A 2 -2.60 -4.11 8.15
C SER A 2 -2.50 -2.91 7.19
N VAL A 3 -3.17 -2.94 6.05
CA VAL A 3 -3.25 -1.82 5.07
C VAL A 3 -3.83 -0.59 5.75
N GLN A 4 -4.90 -0.74 6.53
CA GLN A 4 -5.46 0.36 7.31
C GLN A 4 -4.44 0.97 8.30
N LYS A 5 -3.63 0.13 8.97
CA LYS A 5 -2.60 0.62 9.89
C LYS A 5 -1.49 1.38 9.15
N LEU A 6 -1.13 0.93 7.95
CA LEU A 6 -0.18 1.64 7.10
C LEU A 6 -0.72 3.02 6.72
N ILE A 7 -1.99 3.12 6.30
CA ILE A 7 -2.65 4.40 6.01
C ILE A 7 -2.59 5.34 7.22
N ASP A 8 -2.97 4.84 8.40
CA ASP A 8 -2.97 5.65 9.64
C ASP A 8 -1.56 6.14 10.01
N GLN A 9 -0.56 5.28 9.83
CA GLN A 9 0.85 5.59 10.10
C GLN A 9 1.38 6.65 9.13
N THR A 10 1.14 6.49 7.83
CA THR A 10 1.57 7.45 6.81
C THR A 10 0.87 8.80 6.97
N PHE A 11 -0.42 8.80 7.35
CA PHE A 11 -1.11 10.03 7.73
C PHE A 11 -0.43 10.72 8.92
N SER A 12 -0.06 9.96 9.96
CA SER A 12 0.68 10.48 11.11
C SER A 12 2.00 11.15 10.69
N TYR A 13 2.75 10.54 9.77
CA TYR A 13 3.98 11.13 9.23
C TYR A 13 3.74 12.42 8.46
N SER A 14 2.65 12.51 7.68
CA SER A 14 2.29 13.76 7.00
C SER A 14 1.97 14.93 7.95
N ARG A 15 1.62 14.63 9.22
CA ARG A 15 1.32 15.65 10.23
C ARG A 15 2.56 16.13 10.98
N THR A 16 3.59 15.30 11.07
CA THR A 16 4.79 15.59 11.86
C THR A 16 5.98 16.03 11.00
N SER A 17 6.05 15.57 9.75
CA SER A 17 7.07 16.00 8.80
C SER A 17 6.60 17.22 8.03
N THR A 18 7.34 18.33 8.13
CA THR A 18 7.01 19.55 7.37
C THR A 18 7.53 19.46 5.92
N ASP A 19 8.71 18.87 5.73
CA ASP A 19 9.38 18.83 4.43
C ASP A 19 8.91 17.67 3.54
N LEU A 20 8.44 16.57 4.14
CA LEU A 20 7.96 15.38 3.41
C LEU A 20 6.44 15.24 3.45
N LYS A 21 5.73 16.26 3.92
CA LYS A 21 4.27 16.23 4.09
C LYS A 21 3.56 15.80 2.81
N ASP A 22 3.88 16.46 1.70
CA ASP A 22 3.20 16.22 0.43
C ASP A 22 3.52 14.84 -0.14
N LEU A 23 4.74 14.35 0.08
CA LEU A 23 5.15 12.98 -0.28
C LEU A 23 4.31 11.96 0.50
N TYR A 24 4.27 12.06 1.83
CA TYR A 24 3.45 11.17 2.65
C TYR A 24 1.95 11.27 2.34
N MET A 25 1.45 12.46 2.00
CA MET A 25 0.06 12.61 1.57
C MET A 25 -0.20 11.95 0.21
N SER A 26 0.79 11.89 -0.69
CA SER A 26 0.69 11.15 -1.94
C SER A 26 0.65 9.64 -1.68
N ASP A 27 1.63 9.12 -0.93
CA ASP A 27 1.70 7.69 -0.58
C ASP A 27 0.41 7.22 0.11
N MET A 28 -0.11 8.03 1.05
CA MET A 28 -1.36 7.73 1.74
C MET A 28 -2.54 7.62 0.78
N LYS A 29 -2.64 8.49 -0.25
CA LYS A 29 -3.72 8.41 -1.24
C LYS A 29 -3.65 7.13 -2.06
N ASP A 30 -2.44 6.72 -2.43
CA ASP A 30 -2.23 5.47 -3.17
C ASP A 30 -2.62 4.27 -2.31
N PHE A 31 -2.25 4.25 -1.03
CA PHE A 31 -2.67 3.20 -0.10
C PHE A 31 -4.18 3.13 0.08
N ILE A 32 -4.87 4.28 0.19
CA ILE A 32 -6.34 4.35 0.27
C ILE A 32 -6.98 3.80 -1.02
N ALA A 33 -6.44 4.15 -2.19
CA ALA A 33 -6.93 3.65 -3.45
C ALA A 33 -6.76 2.13 -3.56
N ILE A 34 -5.61 1.59 -3.14
CA ILE A 34 -5.35 0.14 -3.11
C ILE A 34 -6.32 -0.56 -2.16
N ASP A 35 -6.53 -0.05 -0.95
CA ASP A 35 -7.48 -0.62 0.02
C ASP A 35 -8.91 -0.68 -0.55
N SER A 36 -9.35 0.41 -1.20
CA SER A 36 -10.64 0.46 -1.87
C SER A 36 -10.77 -0.58 -2.99
N LEU A 37 -9.74 -0.74 -3.81
CA LEU A 37 -9.71 -1.72 -4.90
C LEU A 37 -9.70 -3.16 -4.37
N LEU A 38 -8.98 -3.43 -3.28
CA LEU A 38 -8.97 -4.72 -2.59
C LEU A 38 -10.36 -5.07 -2.06
N GLY A 39 -11.02 -4.13 -1.37
CA GLY A 39 -12.38 -4.29 -0.87
C GLY A 39 -13.40 -4.53 -1.99
N ALA A 40 -13.23 -3.88 -3.14
CA ALA A 40 -14.04 -4.07 -4.35
C ALA A 40 -13.65 -5.31 -5.18
N LYS A 41 -12.63 -6.06 -4.77
CA LYS A 41 -12.06 -7.21 -5.50
C LYS A 41 -11.54 -6.89 -6.91
N HIS A 42 -11.11 -5.65 -7.13
CA HIS A 42 -10.46 -5.20 -8.36
C HIS A 42 -8.93 -5.38 -8.29
N PHE A 43 -8.49 -6.63 -8.12
CA PHE A 43 -7.08 -6.95 -7.86
C PHE A 43 -6.13 -6.59 -9.00
N GLU A 44 -6.58 -6.70 -10.26
CA GLU A 44 -5.78 -6.30 -11.40
C GLU A 44 -5.48 -4.78 -11.39
N SER A 45 -6.48 -3.96 -11.07
CA SER A 45 -6.31 -2.51 -10.94
C SER A 45 -5.43 -2.15 -9.75
N ALA A 46 -5.60 -2.85 -8.63
CA ALA A 46 -4.74 -2.67 -7.45
C ALA A 46 -3.27 -3.00 -7.78
N SER A 47 -3.04 -4.10 -8.50
CA SER A 47 -1.71 -4.53 -8.95
C SER A 47 -1.06 -3.51 -9.89
N LYS A 48 -1.81 -2.95 -10.86
CA LYS A 48 -1.31 -1.86 -11.71
C LYS A 48 -0.86 -0.66 -10.90
N LEU A 49 -1.68 -0.23 -9.93
CA LEU A 49 -1.34 0.89 -9.07
C LEU A 49 -0.07 0.61 -8.25
N VAL A 50 0.04 -0.57 -7.62
CA VAL A 50 1.24 -0.99 -6.88
C VAL A 50 2.49 -0.94 -7.76
N ASN A 51 2.40 -1.36 -9.03
CA ASN A 51 3.54 -1.35 -9.96
C ASN A 51 4.01 0.05 -10.35
N GLU A 52 3.14 1.06 -10.27
CA GLU A 52 3.45 2.45 -10.62
C GLU A 52 4.05 3.24 -9.44
N MET A 53 4.02 2.68 -8.22
CA MET A 53 4.52 3.34 -7.02
C MET A 53 6.05 3.37 -6.94
N ASP A 54 6.58 4.32 -6.14
CA ASP A 54 7.99 4.31 -5.74
C ASP A 54 8.34 3.05 -4.93
N THR A 55 9.63 2.71 -4.90
CA THR A 55 10.10 1.46 -4.28
C THR A 55 9.70 1.32 -2.82
N GLU A 56 9.95 2.33 -2.00
CA GLU A 56 9.65 2.27 -0.56
C GLU A 56 8.16 2.10 -0.26
N PRO A 57 7.24 2.95 -0.76
CA PRO A 57 5.82 2.79 -0.46
C PRO A 57 5.25 1.51 -1.10
N ARG A 58 5.78 1.05 -2.24
CA ARG A 58 5.44 -0.26 -2.83
C ARG A 58 5.77 -1.41 -1.89
N GLU A 59 6.97 -1.45 -1.34
CA GLU A 59 7.39 -2.51 -0.41
C GLU A 59 6.50 -2.51 0.85
N GLN A 60 6.20 -1.32 1.39
CA GLN A 60 5.32 -1.17 2.55
C GLN A 60 3.91 -1.73 2.30
N ILE A 61 3.30 -1.43 1.16
CA ILE A 61 1.95 -1.92 0.84
C ILE A 61 1.96 -3.42 0.52
N CYS A 62 3.00 -3.95 -0.14
CA CYS A 62 3.14 -5.39 -0.36
C CYS A 62 3.22 -6.16 0.96
N MET A 63 4.02 -5.68 1.91
CA MET A 63 4.08 -6.26 3.27
C MET A 63 2.73 -6.19 3.98
N ALA A 64 2.00 -5.09 3.83
CA ALA A 64 0.68 -4.92 4.46
C ALA A 64 -0.36 -5.88 3.86
N ILE A 65 -0.40 -6.02 2.53
CA ILE A 65 -1.27 -6.96 1.83
C ILE A 65 -0.95 -8.40 2.23
N ALA A 66 0.33 -8.79 2.23
CA ALA A 66 0.73 -10.15 2.62
C ALA A 66 0.37 -10.46 4.09
N ALA A 67 0.45 -9.47 4.98
CA ALA A 67 0.07 -9.65 6.38
C ALA A 67 -1.45 -9.83 6.58
N GLU A 68 -2.29 -9.27 5.71
CA GLU A 68 -3.75 -9.39 5.80
C GLU A 68 -4.30 -10.60 5.03
N TYR A 69 -3.82 -10.81 3.81
CA TYR A 69 -4.39 -11.78 2.87
C TYR A 69 -3.49 -13.00 2.65
N GLY A 70 -2.26 -12.99 3.18
CA GLY A 70 -1.26 -14.05 3.01
C GLY A 70 -0.31 -13.82 1.83
N ASN A 71 0.91 -14.37 1.92
CA ASN A 71 1.92 -14.26 0.87
C ASN A 71 1.47 -14.89 -0.46
N ASP A 72 0.79 -16.05 -0.42
CA ASP A 72 0.25 -16.69 -1.62
C ASP A 72 -0.74 -15.80 -2.38
N PHE A 73 -1.53 -15.01 -1.65
CA PHE A 73 -2.45 -14.04 -2.26
C PHE A 73 -1.68 -12.91 -2.95
N LEU A 74 -0.63 -12.39 -2.31
CA LEU A 74 0.22 -11.35 -2.88
C LEU A 74 0.90 -11.85 -4.16
N VAL A 75 1.54 -13.02 -4.12
CA VAL A 75 2.21 -13.61 -5.28
C VAL A 75 1.22 -13.81 -6.44
N LYS A 76 0.05 -14.38 -6.16
CA LYS A 76 -0.96 -14.69 -7.18
C LYS A 76 -1.53 -13.45 -7.88
N ASN A 77 -1.80 -12.37 -7.13
CA ASN A 77 -2.55 -11.23 -7.65
C ASN A 77 -1.66 -10.02 -7.99
N PHE A 78 -0.51 -9.89 -7.33
CA PHE A 78 0.38 -8.74 -7.44
C PHE A 78 1.74 -9.12 -8.05
N GLY A 79 2.13 -10.39 -8.03
CA GLY A 79 3.42 -10.84 -8.56
C GLY A 79 4.62 -10.47 -7.66
N TYR A 80 4.35 -10.04 -6.43
CA TYR A 80 5.37 -9.75 -5.42
C TYR A 80 5.39 -10.86 -4.37
N GLU A 81 6.57 -11.07 -3.79
CA GLU A 81 6.80 -11.96 -2.67
C GLU A 81 7.44 -11.16 -1.54
N VAL A 82 7.03 -11.44 -0.31
CA VAL A 82 7.70 -10.93 0.89
C VAL A 82 8.30 -12.11 1.64
N ALA A 83 9.58 -11.99 2.01
CA ALA A 83 10.34 -13.01 2.72
C ALA A 83 10.12 -12.95 4.24
#